data_AF-A0A1I0YN73-F1
#
_entry.id   AF-A0A1I0YN73-F1
#
_cell.length_a   1.000
_cell.length_b   1.000
_cell.length_c   1.000
_cell.angle_alpha   90.00
_cell.angle_beta   90.00
_cell.angle_gamma   90.00
#
_symmetry.space_group_name_H-M   'P 1'
#
loop_
_entity.id
_entity.type
_entity.pdbx_description
1 polymer ?
#
loop_
_entity_poly.entity_id
_entity_poly.type
_entity_poly.pdbx_seq_one_letter_code
_entity_poly.pdbx_strand_id
1 'polypeptide(L)'
;MSDEVEIGFMEARAVLQSECLKVLPAVRRQVDAHRQTFIWQMDKGLANSIFGIPIEKAHDARLTSEQVRRIARENGKNYCYTCMAITPKVLALSLSIERLSHGTLSPQEELNCFRSLIERLAVLEAALEAMSRTVRPEKIKTFDDLIEVREAVSTLIGTRFDWSKLQLIDFSKMPSKTDYFHDSAETRVDLSARNILNQIDKLQKKERYKGIRPFYNFCCEFVHPNIGDILATTSEKQIIKTQGGQLAYKTKYHEDPSKISKDDRDFFILFSKAYAFGTMLIREAEKVTLEYGNLLNTVRRVNRKCAHKVVKRQIACFSKDDYCPCGSGRSIRACAFRRERP
;
A
#
# COMPACT_ATOMS: atom_id res chain seq x y z
N MET A 1 -5.34 -31.03 -29.01
CA MET A 1 -5.74 -30.24 -27.83
C MET A 1 -7.27 -30.20 -27.80
N SER A 2 -7.94 -30.31 -26.65
CA SER A 2 -9.37 -29.96 -26.61
C SER A 2 -9.50 -28.45 -26.45
N ASP A 3 -10.27 -27.81 -27.34
CA ASP A 3 -10.52 -26.36 -27.31
C ASP A 3 -11.01 -25.89 -25.92
N GLU A 4 -11.60 -26.78 -25.15
CA GLU A 4 -12.10 -26.58 -23.79
C GLU A 4 -11.09 -26.01 -22.78
N VAL A 5 -9.81 -26.42 -22.82
CA VAL A 5 -8.80 -25.96 -21.83
C VAL A 5 -8.37 -24.51 -22.12
N GLU A 6 -8.18 -24.18 -23.40
CA GLU A 6 -7.87 -22.82 -23.85
C GLU A 6 -9.05 -21.88 -23.58
N ILE A 7 -10.28 -22.35 -23.84
CA ILE A 7 -11.53 -21.65 -23.50
C ILE A 7 -11.58 -21.36 -21.99
N GLY A 8 -11.36 -22.36 -21.13
CA GLY A 8 -11.41 -22.18 -19.68
C GLY A 8 -10.37 -21.18 -19.14
N PHE A 9 -9.18 -21.11 -19.75
CA PHE A 9 -8.18 -20.09 -19.44
C PHE A 9 -8.65 -18.68 -19.81
N MET A 10 -9.17 -18.51 -21.03
CA MET A 10 -9.67 -17.22 -21.50
C MET A 10 -10.89 -16.74 -20.70
N GLU A 11 -11.79 -17.65 -20.33
CA GLU A 11 -12.93 -17.36 -19.45
C GLU A 11 -12.47 -16.90 -18.06
N ALA A 12 -11.54 -17.62 -17.43
CA ALA A 12 -11.00 -17.24 -16.12
C ALA A 12 -10.32 -15.86 -16.16
N ARG A 13 -9.59 -15.56 -17.24
CA ARG A 13 -8.97 -14.25 -17.48
C ARG A 13 -10.00 -13.15 -17.68
N ALA A 14 -11.06 -13.41 -18.46
CA ALA A 14 -12.15 -12.46 -18.69
C ALA A 14 -12.93 -12.15 -17.39
N VAL A 15 -13.16 -13.16 -16.54
CA VAL A 15 -13.79 -12.98 -15.22
C VAL A 15 -12.94 -12.06 -14.33
N LEU A 16 -11.61 -12.28 -14.29
CA LEU A 16 -10.69 -11.41 -13.57
C LEU A 16 -10.78 -9.96 -14.07
N GLN A 17 -10.73 -9.76 -15.38
CA GLN A 17 -10.78 -8.42 -15.99
C GLN A 17 -12.09 -7.71 -15.65
N SER A 18 -13.22 -8.42 -15.75
CA SER A 18 -14.54 -7.92 -15.37
C SER A 18 -14.58 -7.49 -13.91
N GLU A 19 -14.05 -8.30 -12.99
CA GLU A 19 -13.99 -7.94 -11.57
C GLU A 19 -13.07 -6.74 -11.33
N CYS A 20 -11.93 -6.65 -12.03
CA CYS A 20 -11.04 -5.49 -11.94
C CYS A 20 -11.73 -4.19 -12.35
N LEU A 21 -12.46 -4.20 -13.49
CA LEU A 21 -13.22 -3.04 -13.97
C LEU A 21 -14.31 -2.60 -12.98
N LYS A 22 -14.96 -3.58 -12.32
CA LYS A 22 -15.97 -3.32 -11.30
C LYS A 22 -15.39 -2.71 -10.03
N VAL A 23 -14.27 -3.25 -9.54
CA VAL A 23 -13.66 -2.86 -8.25
C VAL A 23 -12.83 -1.58 -8.34
N LEU A 24 -12.18 -1.32 -9.48
CA LEU A 24 -11.25 -0.20 -9.64
C LEU A 24 -11.84 1.17 -9.26
N PRO A 25 -13.07 1.55 -9.66
CA PRO A 25 -13.66 2.83 -9.24
C PRO A 25 -13.91 2.91 -7.73
N ALA A 26 -14.27 1.80 -7.09
CA ALA A 26 -14.47 1.76 -5.63
C ALA A 26 -13.14 2.00 -4.90
N VAL A 27 -12.08 1.29 -5.29
CA VAL A 27 -10.73 1.41 -4.72
C VAL A 27 -10.17 2.81 -4.89
N ARG A 28 -10.23 3.38 -6.11
CA ARG A 28 -9.68 4.72 -6.39
C ARG A 28 -10.35 5.80 -5.54
N ARG A 29 -11.68 5.79 -5.48
CA ARG A 29 -12.45 6.77 -4.71
C ARG A 29 -12.07 6.83 -3.23
N GLN A 30 -11.61 5.72 -2.64
CA GLN A 30 -11.23 5.70 -1.22
C GLN A 30 -10.05 6.61 -0.90
N VAL A 31 -9.17 6.86 -1.87
CA VAL A 31 -7.94 7.62 -1.63
C VAL A 31 -7.80 8.88 -2.47
N ASP A 32 -8.65 9.09 -3.47
CA ASP A 32 -8.64 10.28 -4.32
C ASP A 32 -8.73 11.58 -3.49
N ALA A 33 -9.59 11.61 -2.47
CA ALA A 33 -9.74 12.74 -1.56
C ALA A 33 -8.51 12.97 -0.64
N HIS A 34 -7.57 12.03 -0.63
CA HIS A 34 -6.37 12.01 0.23
C HIS A 34 -5.07 12.02 -0.57
N ARG A 35 -5.12 12.11 -1.92
CA ARG A 35 -3.93 12.20 -2.79
C ARG A 35 -3.14 13.49 -2.55
N GLN A 36 -3.87 14.58 -2.31
CA GLN A 36 -3.28 15.88 -2.02
C GLN A 36 -3.24 16.08 -0.51
N THR A 37 -2.14 15.70 0.11
CA THR A 37 -1.92 15.92 1.55
C THR A 37 -0.82 16.95 1.75
N PHE A 38 -1.08 17.91 2.65
CA PHE A 38 -0.10 18.91 3.01
C PHE A 38 0.69 18.40 4.20
N ILE A 39 1.96 18.10 4.00
CA ILE A 39 2.82 17.50 5.02
C ILE A 39 3.62 18.62 5.70
N TRP A 40 3.44 18.76 7.01
CA TRP A 40 4.30 19.61 7.82
C TRP A 40 5.68 18.93 7.97
N GLN A 41 6.76 19.63 7.60
CA GLN A 41 8.12 19.14 7.90
C GLN A 41 8.33 19.07 9.42
N MET A 42 9.17 18.13 9.84
CA MET A 42 9.60 18.00 11.24
C MET A 42 10.59 19.14 11.55
N ASP A 43 10.28 19.95 12.56
CA ASP A 43 11.26 20.90 13.08
C ASP A 43 12.39 20.09 13.76
N LYS A 44 13.64 20.23 13.29
CA LYS A 44 14.81 19.53 13.85
C LYS A 44 15.01 19.94 15.33
N GLY A 45 15.39 18.98 16.18
CA GLY A 45 15.69 19.20 17.61
C GLY A 45 14.58 18.83 18.61
N LEU A 46 13.46 18.29 18.14
CA LEU A 46 12.28 17.94 18.96
C LEU A 46 12.24 16.48 19.45
N ALA A 47 13.24 15.66 19.13
CA ALA A 47 13.33 14.27 19.62
C ALA A 47 13.28 14.17 21.17
N ASN A 48 13.60 15.27 21.87
CA ASN A 48 13.55 15.37 23.33
C ASN A 48 12.75 16.57 23.88
N SER A 49 12.02 17.35 23.06
CA SER A 49 11.37 18.56 23.58
C SER A 49 9.83 18.45 23.64
N ILE A 50 9.41 17.83 24.75
CA ILE A 50 8.29 18.18 25.62
C ILE A 50 6.88 18.22 25.00
N PHE A 51 5.95 17.67 25.78
CA PHE A 51 4.53 17.93 25.76
C PHE A 51 3.67 16.94 24.96
N GLY A 52 3.66 15.67 25.38
CA GLY A 52 2.44 14.84 25.38
C GLY A 52 1.29 15.44 26.21
N ILE A 53 1.08 16.76 26.09
CA ILE A 53 0.02 17.55 26.67
C ILE A 53 -1.01 17.73 25.56
N PRO A 54 -2.16 17.05 25.65
CA PRO A 54 -3.28 17.34 24.79
C PRO A 54 -3.54 18.85 24.82
N ILE A 55 -3.79 19.45 23.67
CA ILE A 55 -4.03 20.90 23.48
C ILE A 55 -5.00 21.51 24.48
N GLU A 56 -5.89 20.67 25.01
CA GLU A 56 -6.88 21.02 26.04
C GLU A 56 -6.21 21.52 27.33
N LYS A 57 -5.00 21.04 27.62
CA LYS A 57 -4.13 21.42 28.75
C LYS A 57 -3.04 22.43 28.37
N ALA A 58 -2.81 22.68 27.07
CA ALA A 58 -1.86 23.70 26.61
C ALA A 58 -2.35 25.14 26.87
N HIS A 59 -3.65 25.30 27.17
CA HIS A 59 -4.27 26.58 27.49
C HIS A 59 -3.89 27.11 28.89
N ASP A 60 -3.58 26.21 29.83
CA ASP A 60 -3.22 26.56 31.21
C ASP A 60 -1.71 26.77 31.39
N ALA A 61 -0.92 26.41 30.36
CA ALA A 61 0.51 26.63 30.32
C ALA A 61 0.81 28.02 29.74
N ARG A 62 1.79 28.74 30.33
CA ARG A 62 2.33 29.98 29.76
C ARG A 62 3.16 29.67 28.51
N LEU A 63 2.49 29.46 27.39
CA LEU A 63 3.12 29.16 26.10
C LEU A 63 3.28 30.43 25.25
N THR A 64 4.38 30.51 24.50
CA THR A 64 4.59 31.55 23.47
C THR A 64 3.71 31.27 22.25
N SER A 65 3.43 32.29 21.44
CA SER A 65 2.67 32.12 20.19
C SER A 65 3.32 31.11 19.23
N GLU A 66 4.65 31.03 19.22
CA GLU A 66 5.38 30.04 18.43
C GLU A 66 5.13 28.62 18.93
N GLN A 67 5.17 28.39 20.25
CA GLN A 67 4.87 27.08 20.84
C GLN A 67 3.44 26.63 20.52
N VAL A 68 2.46 27.55 20.60
CA VAL A 68 1.07 27.26 20.22
C VAL A 68 0.95 26.86 18.74
N ARG A 69 1.64 27.58 17.84
CA ARG A 69 1.66 27.23 16.41
C ARG A 69 2.28 25.85 16.16
N ARG A 70 3.40 25.54 16.83
CA ARG A 70 4.09 24.25 16.71
C ARG A 70 3.20 23.10 17.18
N ILE A 71 2.61 23.20 18.37
CA ILE A 71 1.67 22.20 18.90
C ILE A 71 0.48 21.98 17.95
N ALA A 72 -0.09 23.06 17.39
CA ALA A 72 -1.17 22.93 16.42
C ALA A 72 -0.74 22.16 15.16
N ARG A 73 0.48 22.40 14.65
CA ARG A 73 1.04 21.67 13.50
C ARG A 73 1.31 20.20 13.83
N GLU A 74 1.87 19.90 15.00
CA GLU A 74 2.05 18.52 15.48
C GLU A 74 0.73 17.76 15.47
N ASN A 75 -0.36 18.38 15.90
CA ASN A 75 -1.66 17.75 15.84
C ASN A 75 -2.07 17.38 14.41
N GLY A 76 -1.81 18.28 13.46
CA GLY A 76 -2.01 18.04 12.04
C GLY A 76 -1.27 16.83 11.49
N LYS A 77 -0.12 16.47 12.08
CA LYS A 77 0.74 15.40 11.58
C LYS A 77 0.08 14.03 11.67
N ASN A 78 -0.77 13.76 12.66
CA ASN A 78 -1.40 12.44 12.79
C ASN A 78 -2.21 12.08 11.53
N TYR A 79 -2.99 13.02 10.99
CA TYR A 79 -3.70 12.84 9.73
C TYR A 79 -2.74 12.68 8.55
N CYS A 80 -1.75 13.58 8.41
CA CYS A 80 -0.81 13.53 7.29
C CYS A 80 -0.01 12.23 7.27
N TYR A 81 0.46 11.78 8.43
CA TYR A 81 1.17 10.52 8.61
C TYR A 81 0.30 9.32 8.21
N THR A 82 -0.95 9.31 8.68
CA THR A 82 -1.91 8.26 8.33
C THR A 82 -2.16 8.21 6.81
N CYS A 83 -2.29 9.37 6.16
CA CYS A 83 -2.36 9.43 4.70
C CYS A 83 -1.08 8.92 4.02
N MET A 84 0.10 9.32 4.50
CA MET A 84 1.38 8.86 3.95
C MET A 84 1.57 7.35 4.10
N ALA A 85 1.03 6.75 5.16
CA ALA A 85 1.08 5.32 5.42
C ALA A 85 0.17 4.53 4.46
N ILE A 86 -1.06 5.01 4.27
CA ILE A 86 -2.13 4.26 3.60
C ILE A 86 -2.23 4.60 2.12
N THR A 87 -2.33 5.89 1.78
CA THR A 87 -2.65 6.36 0.42
C THR A 87 -1.71 5.77 -0.63
N PRO A 88 -0.36 5.79 -0.47
CA PRO A 88 0.54 5.22 -1.48
C PRO A 88 0.34 3.71 -1.70
N LYS A 89 0.00 2.95 -0.65
CA LYS A 89 -0.21 1.50 -0.74
C LYS A 89 -1.49 1.18 -1.50
N VAL A 90 -2.57 1.90 -1.21
CA VAL A 90 -3.84 1.76 -1.92
C VAL A 90 -3.71 2.23 -3.37
N LEU A 91 -2.96 3.30 -3.65
CA LEU A 91 -2.69 3.73 -5.03
C LEU A 91 -1.89 2.68 -5.81
N ALA A 92 -0.83 2.11 -5.23
CA ALA A 92 -0.06 1.04 -5.86
C ALA A 92 -0.90 -0.23 -6.11
N LEU A 93 -1.78 -0.57 -5.17
CA LEU A 93 -2.77 -1.64 -5.34
C LEU A 93 -3.73 -1.30 -6.49
N SER A 94 -4.27 -0.07 -6.53
CA SER A 94 -5.19 0.38 -7.59
C SER A 94 -4.54 0.32 -8.98
N LEU A 95 -3.25 0.62 -9.09
CA LEU A 95 -2.49 0.50 -10.33
C LEU A 95 -2.36 -0.95 -10.79
N SER A 96 -2.18 -1.88 -9.84
CA SER A 96 -2.12 -3.32 -10.17
C SER A 96 -3.48 -3.81 -10.70
N ILE A 97 -4.59 -3.36 -10.09
CA ILE A 97 -5.95 -3.66 -10.54
C ILE A 97 -6.23 -3.05 -11.92
N GLU A 98 -5.85 -1.80 -12.14
CA GLU A 98 -6.02 -1.12 -13.44
C GLU A 98 -5.27 -1.84 -14.54
N ARG A 99 -4.00 -2.19 -14.33
CA ARG A 99 -3.21 -2.92 -15.34
C ARG A 99 -3.84 -4.27 -15.70
N LEU A 100 -4.36 -5.00 -14.72
CA LEU A 100 -5.07 -6.27 -14.94
C LEU A 100 -6.39 -6.09 -15.69
N SER A 101 -7.01 -4.92 -15.64
CA SER A 101 -8.32 -4.66 -16.26
C SER A 101 -8.27 -4.50 -17.79
N HIS A 102 -7.11 -4.11 -18.35
CA HIS A 102 -6.99 -3.78 -19.77
C HIS A 102 -6.76 -4.99 -20.69
N GLY A 103 -6.36 -6.14 -20.13
CA GLY A 103 -6.13 -7.37 -20.91
C GLY A 103 -5.00 -7.31 -21.93
N THR A 104 -4.18 -6.25 -21.91
CA THR A 104 -3.04 -6.06 -22.82
C THR A 104 -1.74 -6.64 -22.29
N LEU A 105 -1.72 -7.09 -21.03
CA LEU A 105 -0.55 -7.64 -20.39
C LEU A 105 -0.26 -9.05 -20.91
N SER A 106 1.03 -9.39 -20.99
CA SER A 106 1.45 -10.78 -21.07
C SER A 106 1.17 -11.52 -19.75
N PRO A 107 1.05 -12.86 -19.76
CA PRO A 107 0.82 -13.61 -18.52
C PRO A 107 1.89 -13.38 -17.45
N GLN A 108 3.15 -13.17 -17.83
CA GLN A 108 4.23 -12.82 -16.91
C GLN A 108 3.97 -11.46 -16.21
N GLU A 109 3.54 -10.45 -16.96
CA GLU A 109 3.21 -9.14 -16.39
C GLU A 109 1.98 -9.19 -15.49
N GLU A 110 1.01 -10.05 -15.78
CA GLU A 110 -0.15 -10.28 -14.92
C GLU A 110 0.25 -10.92 -13.59
N LEU A 111 1.14 -11.93 -13.62
CA LEU A 111 1.67 -12.53 -12.39
C LEU A 111 2.47 -11.54 -11.55
N ASN A 112 3.21 -10.63 -12.19
CA ASN A 112 3.85 -9.49 -11.52
C ASN A 112 2.83 -8.58 -10.83
N CYS A 113 1.70 -8.32 -11.47
CA CYS A 113 0.60 -7.56 -10.86
C CYS A 113 0.00 -8.29 -9.67
N PHE A 114 -0.20 -9.61 -9.75
CA PHE A 114 -0.67 -10.42 -8.61
C PHE A 114 0.30 -10.42 -7.44
N ARG A 115 1.60 -10.56 -7.69
CA ARG A 115 2.63 -10.45 -6.66
C ARG A 115 2.54 -9.11 -5.93
N SER A 116 2.51 -8.01 -6.68
CA SER A 116 2.35 -6.66 -6.13
C SER A 116 1.07 -6.55 -5.29
N LEU A 117 -0.05 -7.08 -5.78
CA LEU A 117 -1.33 -7.08 -5.09
C LEU A 117 -1.28 -7.84 -3.76
N ILE A 118 -0.68 -9.03 -3.73
CA ILE A 118 -0.47 -9.83 -2.50
C ILE A 118 0.37 -9.06 -1.49
N GLU A 119 1.48 -8.46 -1.93
CA GLU A 119 2.38 -7.72 -1.04
C GLU A 119 1.67 -6.52 -0.41
N ARG A 120 0.86 -5.79 -1.17
CA ARG A 120 0.07 -4.65 -0.65
C ARG A 120 -1.06 -5.11 0.26
N LEU A 121 -1.79 -6.15 -0.11
CA LEU A 121 -2.85 -6.72 0.72
C LEU A 121 -2.31 -7.21 2.07
N ALA A 122 -1.21 -7.95 2.07
CA ALA A 122 -0.61 -8.50 3.29
C ALA A 122 -0.24 -7.42 4.30
N VAL A 123 0.36 -6.31 3.86
CA VAL A 123 0.72 -5.21 4.77
C VAL A 123 -0.50 -4.43 5.24
N LEU A 124 -1.47 -4.16 4.35
CA LEU A 124 -2.71 -3.46 4.67
C LEU A 124 -3.56 -4.27 5.67
N GLU A 125 -3.73 -5.56 5.45
CA GLU A 125 -4.42 -6.47 6.37
C GLU A 125 -3.74 -6.58 7.73
N ALA A 126 -2.40 -6.68 7.75
CA ALA A 126 -1.66 -6.73 9.01
C ALA A 126 -1.83 -5.44 9.84
N ALA A 127 -1.89 -4.28 9.18
CA ALA A 127 -2.13 -3.00 9.85
C ALA A 127 -3.59 -2.85 10.30
N LEU A 128 -4.58 -3.29 9.51
CA LEU A 128 -5.98 -3.36 9.96
C LEU A 128 -6.13 -4.26 11.19
N GLU A 129 -5.47 -5.41 11.20
CA GLU A 129 -5.48 -6.31 12.35
C GLU A 129 -4.84 -5.67 13.58
N ALA A 130 -3.70 -4.99 13.42
CA ALA A 130 -3.06 -4.24 14.50
C ALA A 130 -3.99 -3.13 15.04
N MET A 131 -4.63 -2.36 14.15
CA MET A 131 -5.60 -1.33 14.51
C MET A 131 -6.81 -1.90 15.24
N SER A 132 -7.42 -2.99 14.76
CA SER A 132 -8.62 -3.55 15.39
C SER A 132 -8.42 -3.98 16.86
N ARG A 133 -7.16 -4.18 17.29
CA ARG A 133 -6.78 -4.48 18.67
C ARG A 133 -6.64 -3.23 19.54
N THR A 134 -6.35 -2.07 18.95
CA THR A 134 -6.12 -0.81 19.66
C THR A 134 -7.29 0.15 19.48
N VAL A 135 -7.70 0.43 18.25
CA VAL A 135 -8.69 1.44 17.90
C VAL A 135 -9.69 0.93 16.85
N ARG A 136 -10.98 1.08 17.13
CA ARG A 136 -12.03 0.89 16.12
C ARG A 136 -12.37 2.21 15.43
N PRO A 137 -12.50 2.27 14.09
CA PRO A 137 -12.77 3.51 13.36
C PRO A 137 -13.94 4.32 13.91
N GLU A 138 -15.05 3.67 14.27
CA GLU A 138 -16.26 4.29 14.82
C GLU A 138 -16.07 4.90 16.22
N LYS A 139 -15.00 4.52 16.92
CA LYS A 139 -14.68 5.00 18.28
C LYS A 139 -13.72 6.18 18.29
N ILE A 140 -13.06 6.49 17.18
CA ILE A 140 -12.11 7.62 17.07
C ILE A 140 -12.87 8.94 17.26
N LYS A 141 -12.62 9.62 18.38
CA LYS A 141 -13.29 10.86 18.79
C LYS A 141 -12.34 11.91 19.33
N THR A 142 -11.19 11.50 19.85
CA THR A 142 -10.24 12.32 20.60
C THR A 142 -8.91 12.46 19.86
N PHE A 143 -8.01 13.27 20.39
CA PHE A 143 -6.65 13.39 19.87
C PHE A 143 -5.81 12.14 20.17
N ASP A 144 -5.99 11.56 21.35
CA ASP A 144 -5.25 10.36 21.78
C ASP A 144 -5.58 9.17 20.88
N ASP A 145 -6.86 9.02 20.47
CA ASP A 145 -7.25 8.03 19.46
C ASP A 145 -6.48 8.20 18.13
N LEU A 146 -6.13 9.43 17.75
CA LEU A 146 -5.35 9.68 16.52
C LEU A 146 -3.88 9.27 16.67
N ILE A 147 -3.33 9.34 17.89
CA ILE A 147 -1.99 8.86 18.19
C ILE A 147 -1.96 7.34 18.08
N GLU A 148 -2.93 6.65 18.68
CA GLU A 148 -3.03 5.20 18.61
C GLU A 148 -3.21 4.70 17.16
N VAL A 149 -4.01 5.40 16.35
CA VAL A 149 -4.12 5.11 14.91
C VAL A 149 -2.77 5.29 14.22
N ARG A 150 -2.06 6.40 14.47
CA ARG A 150 -0.74 6.68 13.90
C ARG A 150 0.25 5.57 14.24
N GLU A 151 0.27 5.12 15.49
CA GLU A 151 1.15 4.04 15.94
C GLU A 151 0.83 2.72 15.25
N ALA A 152 -0.45 2.38 15.12
CA ALA A 152 -0.87 1.15 14.46
C ALA A 152 -0.52 1.12 12.95
N VAL A 153 -0.66 2.25 12.26
CA VAL A 153 -0.31 2.37 10.82
C VAL A 153 1.17 2.63 10.56
N SER A 154 1.98 2.92 11.59
CA SER A 154 3.41 3.18 11.45
C SER A 154 4.15 2.06 10.74
N THR A 155 3.72 0.82 10.95
CA THR A 155 4.29 -0.38 10.31
C THR A 155 4.13 -0.42 8.78
N LEU A 156 3.28 0.42 8.20
CA LEU A 156 3.12 0.55 6.74
C LEU A 156 4.20 1.45 6.12
N ILE A 157 4.84 2.29 6.93
CA ILE A 157 5.92 3.18 6.54
C ILE A 157 7.22 2.55 7.01
N GLY A 158 7.96 1.99 6.06
CA GLY A 158 9.30 1.49 6.31
C GLY A 158 10.12 1.64 5.05
N THR A 159 11.42 1.83 5.23
CA THR A 159 12.38 1.71 4.13
C THR A 159 13.51 0.79 4.56
N ARG A 160 14.27 0.26 3.61
CA ARG A 160 15.48 -0.51 3.89
C ARG A 160 16.69 0.16 3.26
N PHE A 161 16.60 1.47 3.08
CA PHE A 161 17.59 2.26 2.36
C PHE A 161 17.68 3.62 3.04
N ASP A 162 18.88 4.03 3.42
CA ASP A 162 19.12 5.36 3.98
C ASP A 162 19.14 6.37 2.83
N TRP A 163 17.96 6.78 2.40
CA TRP A 163 17.80 7.66 1.25
C TRP A 163 18.53 8.98 1.41
N SER A 164 18.64 9.54 2.62
CA SER A 164 19.30 10.84 2.80
C SER A 164 20.81 10.75 2.64
N LYS A 165 21.44 9.69 3.16
CA LYS A 165 22.88 9.46 3.00
C LYS A 165 23.26 8.92 1.63
N LEU A 166 22.43 8.06 1.03
CA LEU A 166 22.78 7.31 -0.17
C LEU A 166 22.34 8.00 -1.47
N GLN A 167 21.44 8.99 -1.44
CA GLN A 167 20.95 9.66 -2.67
C GLN A 167 22.05 10.35 -3.49
N LEU A 168 23.21 10.66 -2.90
CA LEU A 168 24.35 11.29 -3.59
C LEU A 168 25.52 10.33 -3.85
N ILE A 169 25.37 9.05 -3.51
CA ILE A 169 26.42 8.03 -3.69
C ILE A 169 26.11 7.25 -4.96
N ASP A 170 27.10 7.10 -5.85
CA ASP A 170 26.97 6.24 -7.03
C ASP A 170 26.74 4.78 -6.59
N PHE A 171 25.87 4.04 -7.30
CA PHE A 171 25.57 2.63 -6.98
C PHE A 171 26.82 1.74 -6.89
N SER A 172 27.85 1.98 -7.72
CA SER A 172 29.12 1.23 -7.69
C SER A 172 29.95 1.46 -6.42
N LYS A 173 29.66 2.53 -5.68
CA LYS A 173 30.34 2.94 -4.44
C LYS A 173 29.46 2.73 -3.20
N MET A 174 28.22 2.26 -3.37
CA MET A 174 27.34 1.98 -2.26
C MET A 174 27.85 0.73 -1.50
N PRO A 175 27.84 0.75 -0.15
CA PRO A 175 28.25 -0.39 0.63
C PRO A 175 27.32 -1.59 0.40
N SER A 176 27.89 -2.78 0.26
CA SER A 176 27.16 -4.05 0.02
C SER A 176 26.34 -4.51 1.23
N LYS A 177 26.75 -4.09 2.43
CA LYS A 177 25.98 -4.19 3.67
C LYS A 177 25.72 -2.79 4.16
N THR A 178 24.46 -2.46 4.32
CA THR A 178 24.03 -1.22 4.90
C THR A 178 23.57 -1.49 6.32
N ASP A 179 24.38 -1.09 7.29
CA ASP A 179 23.99 -1.05 8.70
C ASP A 179 23.20 0.23 8.97
N TYR A 180 22.08 0.09 9.69
CA TYR A 180 21.03 1.11 9.72
C TYR A 180 20.73 1.59 11.15
N PHE A 181 20.69 2.91 11.33
CA PHE A 181 20.23 3.58 12.56
C PHE A 181 19.02 4.48 12.23
N HIS A 182 17.95 4.40 13.02
CA HIS A 182 16.73 5.19 12.84
C HIS A 182 16.97 6.67 13.19
N ASP A 183 16.71 7.60 12.25
CA ASP A 183 16.62 9.03 12.54
C ASP A 183 15.15 9.44 12.79
N SER A 184 14.83 9.77 14.04
CA SER A 184 13.49 10.21 14.44
C SER A 184 13.08 11.57 13.85
N ALA A 185 14.02 12.37 13.35
CA ALA A 185 13.76 13.67 12.73
C ALA A 185 13.40 13.58 11.25
N GLU A 186 13.69 12.45 10.58
CA GLU A 186 13.26 12.24 9.21
C GLU A 186 11.79 11.78 9.16
N THR A 187 11.01 12.36 8.24
CA THR A 187 9.64 11.90 7.94
C THR A 187 9.59 10.51 7.28
N ARG A 188 10.76 9.94 6.99
CA ARG A 188 10.99 8.61 6.44
C ARG A 188 11.24 7.67 7.63
N VAL A 189 10.25 6.84 7.97
CA VAL A 189 10.22 6.09 9.23
C VAL A 189 10.78 4.68 9.11
N ASP A 190 11.25 4.19 10.27
CA ASP A 190 11.64 2.85 10.72
C ASP A 190 12.17 1.87 9.66
N LEU A 191 13.47 1.58 9.77
CA LEU A 191 14.20 0.66 8.90
C LEU A 191 13.98 -0.82 9.25
N SER A 192 13.18 -1.11 10.29
CA SER A 192 12.79 -2.46 10.73
C SER A 192 11.70 -3.10 9.87
N ALA A 193 11.46 -2.60 8.65
CA ALA A 193 10.41 -3.05 7.72
C ALA A 193 10.23 -4.57 7.77
N ARG A 194 9.17 -4.99 8.48
CA ARG A 194 8.88 -6.40 8.81
C ARG A 194 8.96 -7.23 7.54
N ASN A 195 9.54 -8.44 7.64
CA ASN A 195 9.66 -9.34 6.49
C ASN A 195 8.26 -9.55 5.86
N ILE A 196 8.11 -9.19 4.58
CA ILE A 196 6.86 -9.31 3.83
C ILE A 196 6.33 -10.75 3.85
N LEU A 197 7.23 -11.74 3.86
CA LEU A 197 6.86 -13.15 3.95
C LEU A 197 6.14 -13.46 5.26
N ASN A 198 6.59 -12.88 6.38
CA ASN A 198 5.90 -13.05 7.68
C ASN A 198 4.48 -12.48 7.65
N GLN A 199 4.24 -11.40 6.90
CA GLN A 199 2.89 -10.84 6.77
C GLN A 199 2.01 -11.71 5.87
N ILE A 200 2.56 -12.27 4.78
CA ILE A 200 1.86 -13.23 3.93
C ILE A 200 1.53 -14.51 4.72
N ASP A 201 2.47 -15.02 5.51
CA ASP A 201 2.27 -16.21 6.34
C ASP A 201 1.20 -16.01 7.41
N LYS A 202 1.11 -14.80 8.00
CA LYS A 202 0.01 -14.44 8.89
C LYS A 202 -1.31 -14.37 8.14
N LEU A 203 -1.31 -13.76 6.94
CA LEU A 203 -2.50 -13.62 6.13
C LEU A 203 -3.07 -14.99 5.73
N GLN A 204 -2.20 -15.94 5.39
CA GLN A 204 -2.57 -17.33 5.06
C GLN A 204 -3.36 -18.02 6.18
N LYS A 205 -3.18 -17.64 7.45
CA LYS A 205 -3.91 -18.24 8.57
C LYS A 205 -5.40 -17.88 8.57
N LYS A 206 -5.81 -16.86 7.81
CA LYS A 206 -7.23 -16.50 7.65
C LYS A 206 -7.82 -17.33 6.51
N GLU A 207 -8.96 -17.98 6.76
CA GLU A 207 -9.57 -18.92 5.79
C GLU A 207 -9.80 -18.28 4.41
N ARG A 208 -10.17 -16.99 4.36
CA ARG A 208 -10.39 -16.25 3.11
C ARG A 208 -9.14 -16.05 2.23
N TYR A 209 -7.93 -16.22 2.79
CA TYR A 209 -6.66 -16.12 2.06
C TYR A 209 -5.90 -17.46 2.02
N LYS A 210 -6.58 -18.57 2.30
CA LYS A 210 -5.96 -19.89 2.25
C LYS A 210 -5.34 -20.14 0.87
N GLY A 211 -4.05 -20.50 0.84
CA GLY A 211 -3.30 -20.70 -0.40
C GLY A 211 -2.53 -19.46 -0.90
N ILE A 212 -2.62 -18.32 -0.21
CA ILE A 212 -1.92 -17.10 -0.64
C ILE A 212 -0.38 -17.25 -0.65
N ARG A 213 0.21 -18.05 0.25
CA ARG A 213 1.67 -18.27 0.27
C ARG A 213 2.15 -19.11 -0.90
N PRO A 214 1.56 -20.29 -1.20
CA PRO A 214 1.83 -21.00 -2.45
C PRO A 214 1.60 -20.14 -3.70
N PHE A 215 0.51 -19.36 -3.74
CA PHE A 215 0.22 -18.48 -4.88
C PHE A 215 1.28 -17.39 -5.05
N TYR A 216 1.72 -16.76 -3.96
CA TYR A 216 2.82 -15.79 -3.99
C TYR A 216 4.12 -16.41 -4.53
N ASN A 217 4.47 -17.61 -4.05
CA ASN A 217 5.66 -18.33 -4.52
C ASN A 217 5.54 -18.66 -6.02
N PHE A 218 4.36 -19.10 -6.47
CA PHE A 218 4.08 -19.31 -7.88
C PHE A 218 4.29 -18.03 -8.70
N CYS A 219 3.76 -16.88 -8.27
CA CYS A 219 4.03 -15.62 -8.96
C CYS A 219 5.52 -15.29 -9.02
N CYS A 220 6.27 -15.54 -7.94
CA CYS A 220 7.71 -15.31 -7.86
C CYS A 220 8.52 -16.13 -8.88
N GLU A 221 8.09 -17.33 -9.26
CA GLU A 221 8.76 -18.15 -10.28
C GLU A 221 8.87 -17.45 -11.65
N PHE A 222 8.02 -16.46 -11.93
CA PHE A 222 7.95 -15.72 -13.19
C PHE A 222 8.59 -14.31 -13.11
N VAL A 223 9.14 -13.95 -11.95
CA VAL A 223 9.85 -12.68 -11.73
C VAL A 223 11.33 -12.88 -11.47
N HIS A 224 11.68 -14.04 -10.90
CA HIS A 224 13.06 -14.46 -10.70
C HIS A 224 13.49 -15.34 -11.88
N PRO A 225 14.79 -15.36 -12.23
CA PRO A 225 15.31 -16.19 -13.33
C PRO A 225 15.25 -17.69 -12.96
N ASN A 226 14.04 -18.23 -12.91
CA ASN A 226 13.70 -19.58 -12.50
C ASN A 226 13.00 -20.32 -13.65
N ILE A 227 12.29 -21.41 -13.33
CA ILE A 227 11.56 -22.21 -14.32
C ILE A 227 10.42 -21.45 -15.01
N GLY A 228 9.93 -20.35 -14.42
CA GLY A 228 8.91 -19.51 -15.05
C GLY A 228 9.34 -18.91 -16.38
N ASP A 229 10.62 -18.56 -16.54
CA ASP A 229 11.15 -18.06 -17.81
C ASP A 229 11.10 -19.14 -18.91
N ILE A 230 11.42 -20.38 -18.54
CA ILE A 230 11.32 -21.54 -19.44
C ILE A 230 9.87 -21.74 -19.87
N LEU A 231 8.92 -21.68 -18.94
CA LEU A 231 7.50 -21.84 -19.23
C LEU A 231 6.95 -20.70 -20.10
N ALA A 232 7.31 -19.46 -19.78
CA ALA A 232 6.81 -18.28 -20.49
C ALA A 232 7.36 -18.13 -21.91
N THR A 233 8.57 -18.65 -22.17
CA THR A 233 9.22 -18.57 -23.48
C THR A 233 9.02 -19.81 -24.34
N THR A 234 8.51 -20.93 -23.80
CA THR A 234 8.30 -22.15 -24.59
C THR A 234 7.09 -22.02 -25.50
N SER A 235 7.33 -22.12 -26.81
CA SER A 235 6.32 -22.06 -27.89
C SER A 235 5.91 -23.44 -28.41
N GLU A 236 6.82 -24.42 -28.39
CA GLU A 236 6.53 -25.81 -28.79
C GLU A 236 7.28 -26.75 -27.84
N LYS A 237 6.64 -27.86 -27.45
CA LYS A 237 7.23 -28.89 -26.58
C LYS A 237 6.83 -30.28 -27.06
N GLN A 238 7.80 -31.04 -27.53
CA GLN A 238 7.59 -32.39 -28.07
C GLN A 238 8.40 -33.43 -27.29
N ILE A 239 7.79 -34.57 -26.97
CA ILE A 239 8.53 -35.74 -26.46
C ILE A 239 9.13 -36.48 -27.66
N ILE A 240 10.45 -36.67 -27.65
CA ILE A 240 11.18 -37.42 -28.67
C ILE A 240 11.91 -38.60 -28.03
N LYS A 241 12.07 -39.69 -28.79
CA LYS A 241 12.87 -40.85 -28.36
C LYS A 241 14.30 -40.66 -28.83
N THR A 242 15.27 -40.73 -27.92
CA THR A 242 16.69 -40.61 -28.23
C THR A 242 17.23 -41.90 -28.83
N GLN A 243 18.43 -41.86 -29.41
CA GLN A 243 19.10 -43.04 -29.98
C GLN A 243 19.31 -44.17 -28.95
N GLY A 244 19.38 -43.85 -27.65
CA GLY A 244 19.47 -44.82 -26.55
C GLY A 244 18.12 -45.32 -26.02
N GLY A 245 17.01 -44.99 -26.68
CA GLY A 245 15.66 -45.39 -26.25
C GLY A 245 15.07 -44.58 -25.09
N GLN A 246 15.80 -43.60 -24.58
CA GLN A 246 15.31 -42.67 -23.55
C GLN A 246 14.33 -41.67 -24.14
N LEU A 247 13.42 -41.13 -23.31
CA LEU A 247 12.55 -40.03 -23.68
C LEU A 247 13.24 -38.70 -23.37
N ALA A 248 13.18 -37.74 -24.29
CA ALA A 248 13.68 -36.38 -24.13
C ALA A 248 12.62 -35.37 -24.56
N TYR A 249 12.70 -34.14 -24.04
CA TYR A 249 11.88 -33.03 -24.50
C TYR A 249 12.65 -32.21 -25.53
N LYS A 250 12.05 -31.99 -26.69
CA LYS A 250 12.47 -30.99 -27.67
C LYS A 250 11.60 -29.76 -27.48
N THR A 251 12.21 -28.66 -27.04
CA THR A 251 11.55 -27.38 -26.80
C THR A 251 11.95 -26.36 -27.86
N LYS A 252 11.02 -25.49 -28.24
CA LYS A 252 11.29 -24.31 -29.07
C LYS A 252 10.90 -23.07 -28.29
N TYR A 253 11.83 -22.13 -28.15
CA TYR A 253 11.62 -20.90 -27.42
C TYR A 253 11.22 -19.74 -28.36
N HIS A 254 10.54 -18.74 -27.81
CA HIS A 254 10.09 -17.55 -28.52
C HIS A 254 10.23 -16.31 -27.62
N GLU A 255 10.54 -15.16 -28.22
CA GLU A 255 10.73 -13.88 -27.49
C GLU A 255 9.41 -13.20 -27.13
N ASP A 256 8.36 -13.39 -27.95
CA ASP A 256 7.00 -12.91 -27.68
C ASP A 256 6.29 -13.76 -26.62
N PRO A 257 6.03 -13.21 -25.42
CA PRO A 257 5.39 -13.92 -24.31
C PRO A 257 3.89 -14.19 -24.53
N SER A 258 3.31 -13.69 -25.63
CA SER A 258 1.93 -14.03 -26.02
C SER A 258 1.83 -15.37 -26.78
N LYS A 259 2.96 -15.92 -27.27
CA LYS A 259 3.01 -17.16 -28.05
C LYS A 259 3.41 -18.36 -27.18
N ILE A 260 2.56 -18.65 -26.19
CA ILE A 260 2.75 -19.79 -25.29
C ILE A 260 2.38 -21.10 -26.01
N SER A 261 3.12 -22.17 -25.71
CA SER A 261 2.87 -23.47 -26.29
C SER A 261 1.47 -24.00 -25.97
N LYS A 262 0.71 -24.33 -27.03
CA LYS A 262 -0.60 -25.00 -26.94
C LYS A 262 -0.52 -26.41 -26.36
N ASP A 263 0.67 -27.03 -26.36
CA ASP A 263 0.87 -28.38 -25.87
C ASP A 263 1.10 -28.46 -24.35
N ASP A 264 1.28 -27.32 -23.67
CA ASP A 264 1.48 -27.27 -22.22
C ASP A 264 0.14 -27.14 -21.47
N ARG A 265 -0.64 -28.21 -21.44
CA ARG A 265 -1.96 -28.26 -20.75
C ARG A 265 -1.86 -27.84 -19.28
N ASP A 266 -0.78 -28.24 -18.61
CA ASP A 266 -0.56 -27.95 -17.19
C ASP A 266 -0.39 -26.45 -16.97
N PHE A 267 0.27 -25.74 -17.89
CA PHE A 267 0.35 -24.28 -17.90
C PHE A 267 -1.04 -23.64 -17.87
N PHE A 268 -1.92 -23.98 -18.82
CA PHE A 268 -3.25 -23.37 -18.89
C PHE A 268 -4.08 -23.65 -17.62
N ILE A 269 -4.04 -24.89 -17.11
CA ILE A 269 -4.75 -25.25 -15.87
C ILE A 269 -4.24 -24.43 -14.68
N LEU A 270 -2.92 -24.28 -14.54
CA LEU A 270 -2.32 -23.51 -13.45
C LEU A 270 -2.67 -22.02 -13.55
N PHE A 271 -2.63 -21.45 -14.76
CA PHE A 271 -3.00 -20.04 -14.95
C PHE A 271 -4.50 -19.79 -14.74
N SER A 272 -5.38 -20.69 -15.16
CA SER A 272 -6.81 -20.58 -14.84
C SER A 272 -7.04 -20.54 -13.32
N LYS A 273 -6.34 -21.39 -12.56
CA LYS A 273 -6.36 -21.37 -11.09
C LYS A 273 -5.78 -20.07 -10.54
N ALA A 274 -4.71 -19.55 -11.14
CA ALA A 274 -4.10 -18.27 -10.77
C ALA A 274 -5.07 -17.11 -10.97
N TYR A 275 -5.79 -17.04 -12.09
CA TYR A 275 -6.79 -16.00 -12.34
C TYR A 275 -8.01 -16.12 -11.43
N ALA A 276 -8.47 -17.33 -11.13
CA ALA A 276 -9.54 -17.54 -10.16
C ALA A 276 -9.13 -17.04 -8.76
N PHE A 277 -7.91 -17.35 -8.32
CA PHE A 277 -7.37 -16.86 -7.06
C PHE A 277 -7.16 -15.35 -7.07
N GLY A 278 -6.62 -14.81 -8.17
CA GLY A 278 -6.48 -13.38 -8.41
C GLY A 278 -7.81 -12.65 -8.29
N THR A 279 -8.88 -13.18 -8.89
CA THR A 279 -10.24 -12.61 -8.80
C THR A 279 -10.72 -12.52 -7.36
N MET A 280 -10.48 -13.56 -6.55
CA MET A 280 -10.77 -13.51 -5.12
C MET A 280 -9.99 -12.38 -4.43
N LEU A 281 -8.69 -12.26 -4.71
CA LEU A 281 -7.87 -11.20 -4.10
C LEU A 281 -8.32 -9.79 -4.51
N ILE A 282 -8.82 -9.59 -5.73
CA ILE A 282 -9.40 -8.31 -6.19
C ILE A 282 -10.63 -7.93 -5.34
N ARG A 283 -11.50 -8.90 -5.02
CA ARG A 283 -12.66 -8.67 -4.15
C ARG A 283 -12.25 -8.33 -2.72
N GLU A 284 -11.21 -9.00 -2.21
CA GLU A 284 -10.67 -8.68 -0.89
C GLU A 284 -10.01 -7.30 -0.85
N ALA A 285 -9.36 -6.90 -1.95
CA ALA A 285 -8.80 -5.56 -2.11
C ALA A 285 -9.87 -4.46 -2.05
N GLU A 286 -11.05 -4.68 -2.61
CA GLU A 286 -12.18 -3.76 -2.46
C GLU A 286 -12.54 -3.57 -0.98
N LYS A 287 -12.73 -4.66 -0.22
CA LYS A 287 -13.11 -4.62 1.20
C LYS A 287 -12.08 -3.88 2.05
N VAL A 288 -10.81 -4.26 1.92
CA VAL A 288 -9.71 -3.65 2.66
C VAL A 288 -9.60 -2.16 2.38
N THR A 289 -9.73 -1.76 1.11
CA THR A 289 -9.61 -0.34 0.74
C THR A 289 -10.80 0.49 1.22
N LEU A 290 -12.01 -0.07 1.25
CA LEU A 290 -13.19 0.56 1.84
C LEU A 290 -12.99 0.84 3.34
N GLU A 291 -12.46 -0.12 4.09
CA GLU A 291 -12.13 0.08 5.51
C GLU A 291 -11.14 1.23 5.72
N TYR A 292 -10.11 1.29 4.88
CA TYR A 292 -9.14 2.39 4.91
C TYR A 292 -9.72 3.74 4.50
N GLY A 293 -10.61 3.79 3.51
CA GLY A 293 -11.31 5.02 3.13
C GLY A 293 -12.17 5.57 4.29
N ASN A 294 -12.89 4.69 4.99
CA ASN A 294 -13.66 5.05 6.18
C ASN A 294 -12.77 5.57 7.32
N LEU A 295 -11.65 4.90 7.55
CA LEU A 295 -10.65 5.32 8.53
C LEU A 295 -10.08 6.70 8.20
N LEU A 296 -9.59 6.91 6.98
CA LEU A 296 -9.00 8.18 6.54
C LEU A 296 -9.98 9.34 6.66
N ASN A 297 -11.25 9.13 6.30
CA ASN A 297 -12.29 10.13 6.47
C ASN A 297 -12.55 10.47 7.94
N THR A 298 -12.55 9.46 8.82
CA THR A 298 -12.73 9.67 10.25
C THR A 298 -11.55 10.40 10.89
N VAL A 299 -10.32 9.95 10.62
CA VAL A 299 -9.08 10.61 11.06
C VAL A 299 -9.06 12.06 10.59
N ARG A 300 -9.39 12.32 9.31
CA ARG A 300 -9.48 13.69 8.76
C ARG A 300 -10.44 14.57 9.54
N ARG A 301 -11.65 14.07 9.82
CA ARG A 301 -12.72 14.80 10.52
C ARG A 301 -12.32 15.14 11.95
N VAL A 302 -11.83 14.15 12.70
CA VAL A 302 -11.42 14.33 14.10
C VAL A 302 -10.20 15.25 14.17
N ASN A 303 -9.18 15.05 13.31
CA ASN A 303 -8.02 15.92 13.24
C ASN A 303 -8.40 17.38 12.95
N ARG A 304 -9.28 17.62 11.97
CA ARG A 304 -9.80 18.97 11.68
C ARG A 304 -10.50 19.58 12.89
N LYS A 305 -11.36 18.82 13.57
CA LYS A 305 -12.06 19.29 14.77
C LYS A 305 -11.05 19.72 15.86
N CYS A 306 -10.05 18.88 16.14
CA CYS A 306 -9.01 19.16 17.13
C CYS A 306 -8.19 20.39 16.74
N ALA A 307 -7.63 20.43 15.53
CA ALA A 307 -6.82 21.54 15.06
C ALA A 307 -7.60 22.87 14.98
N HIS A 308 -8.84 22.85 14.49
CA HIS A 308 -9.67 24.07 14.40
C HIS A 308 -10.07 24.59 15.79
N LYS A 309 -10.29 23.70 16.77
CA LYS A 309 -10.54 24.10 18.18
C LYS A 309 -9.38 24.93 18.72
N VAL A 310 -8.14 24.56 18.42
CA VAL A 310 -6.92 25.30 18.81
C VAL A 310 -6.89 26.67 18.17
N VAL A 311 -6.99 26.70 16.84
CA VAL A 311 -6.87 27.93 16.05
C VAL A 311 -7.93 28.95 16.48
N LYS A 312 -9.16 28.50 16.72
CA LYS A 312 -10.25 29.38 17.16
C LYS A 312 -10.06 29.92 18.57
N ARG A 313 -9.57 29.09 19.50
CA ARG A 313 -9.33 29.51 20.90
C ARG A 313 -8.11 30.41 21.05
N GLN A 314 -7.10 30.22 20.22
CA GLN A 314 -5.82 30.94 20.29
C GLN A 314 -5.64 31.84 19.07
N ILE A 315 -6.70 32.52 18.63
CA ILE A 315 -6.72 33.26 17.36
C ILE A 315 -5.62 34.32 17.27
N ALA A 316 -5.24 34.96 18.38
CA ALA A 316 -4.16 35.93 18.45
C ALA A 316 -2.78 35.31 18.10
N CYS A 317 -2.63 34.00 18.26
CA CYS A 317 -1.41 33.30 17.89
C CYS A 317 -1.30 33.01 16.40
N PHE A 318 -2.33 33.19 15.57
CA PHE A 318 -2.32 32.78 14.16
C PHE A 318 -2.67 33.93 13.21
N SER A 319 -1.99 34.02 12.06
CA SER A 319 -2.46 34.84 10.95
C SER A 319 -3.58 34.12 10.19
N LYS A 320 -4.54 34.88 9.66
CA LYS A 320 -5.60 34.33 8.80
C LYS A 320 -5.04 33.71 7.51
N ASP A 321 -3.89 34.18 7.07
CA ASP A 321 -3.24 33.77 5.83
C ASP A 321 -2.22 32.65 6.03
N ASP A 322 -1.93 32.28 7.29
CA ASP A 322 -1.13 31.09 7.60
C ASP A 322 -1.81 29.82 7.07
N TYR A 323 -1.01 28.82 6.67
CA TYR A 323 -1.53 27.50 6.35
C TYR A 323 -2.18 26.85 7.58
N CYS A 324 -3.34 26.24 7.37
CA CYS A 324 -4.12 25.65 8.43
C CYS A 324 -3.41 24.42 9.03
N PRO A 325 -3.22 24.38 10.36
CA PRO A 325 -2.50 23.29 11.02
C PRO A 325 -3.14 21.91 10.81
N CYS A 326 -4.41 21.81 10.40
CA CYS A 326 -5.08 20.52 10.18
C CYS A 326 -4.55 19.70 8.98
N GLY A 327 -3.51 20.16 8.28
CA GLY A 327 -2.91 19.44 7.15
C GLY A 327 -3.72 19.52 5.86
N SER A 328 -4.63 20.50 5.75
CA SER A 328 -5.50 20.66 4.57
C SER A 328 -4.83 21.36 3.38
N GLY A 329 -3.66 21.97 3.58
CA GLY A 329 -2.97 22.79 2.57
C GLY A 329 -3.68 24.11 2.23
N ARG A 330 -4.74 24.46 2.96
CA ARG A 330 -5.49 25.72 2.78
C ARG A 330 -5.11 26.72 3.85
N SER A 331 -5.30 28.02 3.60
CA SER A 331 -5.15 29.04 4.64
C SER A 331 -6.16 28.84 5.78
N ILE A 332 -5.82 29.34 6.97
CA ILE A 332 -6.68 29.32 8.16
C ILE A 332 -8.03 29.98 7.86
N ARG A 333 -8.04 31.10 7.12
CA ARG A 333 -9.26 31.77 6.65
C ARG A 333 -10.17 30.82 5.86
N ALA A 334 -9.60 30.12 4.89
CA ALA A 334 -10.34 29.24 3.98
C ALA A 334 -10.73 27.89 4.61
N CYS A 335 -10.07 27.50 5.71
CA CYS A 335 -10.24 26.17 6.32
C CYS A 335 -10.95 26.20 7.67
N ALA A 336 -10.49 27.01 8.63
CA ALA A 336 -11.00 27.01 10.01
C ALA A 336 -12.17 27.99 10.22
N PHE A 337 -12.25 29.04 9.40
CA PHE A 337 -13.24 30.12 9.51
C PHE A 337 -14.24 30.17 8.36
N ARG A 338 -14.18 29.22 7.42
CA ARG A 338 -15.19 29.09 6.37
C ARG A 338 -16.52 28.71 7.05
N ARG A 339 -17.52 29.59 6.97
CA ARG A 339 -18.92 29.21 7.22
C ARG A 339 -19.26 28.15 6.19
N GLU A 340 -19.58 26.93 6.63
CA GLU A 340 -20.24 25.96 5.76
C GLU A 340 -21.51 26.67 5.28
N ARG A 341 -21.61 26.93 3.96
CA ARG A 341 -22.87 27.42 3.40
C ARG A 341 -23.87 26.28 3.61
N PRO A 342 -25.07 26.56 4.14
CA PRO A 342 -26.10 25.56 4.37
C PRO A 342 -26.42 24.77 3.10
#